data_AF-A0A435YKF1-F1
#
_entry.id   AF-A0A435YKF1-F1
#
_cell.length_a   1.000
_cell.length_b   1.000
_cell.length_c   1.000
_cell.angle_alpha   90.00
_cell.angle_beta   90.00
_cell.angle_gamma   90.00
#
_symmetry.space_group_name_H-M   'P 1'
#
loop_
_entity.id
_entity.type
_entity.pdbx_description
1 polymer ?
#
loop_
_entity_poly.entity_id
_entity_poly.type
_entity_poly.pdbx_seq_one_letter_code
_entity_poly.pdbx_strand_id
1 'polypeptide(L)'
;MGLRRIGSFLSLIAALFCLGLRAAGAVTLDSSVAVTDPATLQALERGGLSISRLLGPALGLTREVDNRGLFSVPALATVRDTVKQQIADEPKTSPDPYVAAMAKSKDASQKFNPKYIDDDGSTLDLTGVVNRMDRGYLGHTECGEIRLIYRFHYSVAEKPAKGKASQRISSRLPLTMSLVFNAKPRQAQARASKDLPSATDVSCADVAQRWLAAGQKDLPPDQLAAWLRSDEGPLSGAMLNSSQIMRLELNMQVLRLSASTRRDFGGHAEYLLKIFKWDPATSSFYEAKMENQIDRATVLADKPSFTKWLLTDRNIYDLDHGRLVIDEKFLAKSAVSVAPGGLSRSQNNIAYGLVDDADIDKALRDYVAKGNTLS
;
A
#
# COMPACT_ATOMS: atom_id res chain seq x y z
N MET A 1 -53.43 0.26 -53.69
CA MET A 1 -53.25 1.16 -52.52
C MET A 1 -52.58 0.35 -51.41
N GLY A 2 -51.24 0.19 -51.43
CA GLY A 2 -50.61 -0.79 -50.54
C GLY A 2 -49.08 -0.86 -50.47
N LEU A 3 -48.33 -0.16 -51.33
CA LEU A 3 -46.85 -0.21 -51.29
C LEU A 3 -46.17 1.06 -50.76
N ARG A 4 -46.88 2.19 -50.67
CA ARG A 4 -46.31 3.48 -50.20
C ARG A 4 -46.27 3.65 -48.68
N ARG A 5 -46.98 2.81 -47.90
CA ARG A 5 -47.00 2.90 -46.43
C ARG A 5 -45.91 2.09 -45.72
N ILE A 6 -45.27 1.15 -46.41
CA ILE A 6 -44.22 0.29 -45.80
C ILE A 6 -42.87 1.03 -45.75
N GLY A 7 -42.54 1.80 -46.79
CA GLY A 7 -41.27 2.56 -46.84
C GLY A 7 -41.18 3.67 -45.78
N SER A 8 -42.29 4.31 -45.43
CA SER A 8 -42.31 5.39 -44.44
C SER A 8 -42.20 4.89 -42.99
N PHE A 9 -42.55 3.62 -42.73
CA PHE A 9 -42.44 3.01 -41.41
C PHE A 9 -41.01 2.52 -41.13
N LEU A 10 -40.32 2.01 -42.16
CA LEU A 10 -38.92 1.60 -42.07
C LEU A 10 -37.95 2.77 -41.86
N SER A 11 -38.22 3.95 -42.45
CA SER A 11 -37.40 5.15 -42.20
C SER A 11 -37.59 5.75 -40.79
N LEU A 12 -38.74 5.57 -40.16
CA LEU A 12 -38.96 6.04 -38.78
C LEU A 12 -38.25 5.16 -37.74
N ILE A 13 -38.17 3.83 -37.99
CA ILE A 13 -37.46 2.89 -37.12
C ILE A 13 -35.94 3.09 -37.22
N ALA A 14 -35.42 3.41 -38.41
CA ALA A 14 -34.00 3.73 -38.59
C ALA A 14 -33.58 5.04 -37.89
N ALA A 15 -34.47 6.04 -37.82
CA ALA A 15 -34.20 7.29 -37.12
C ALA A 15 -34.27 7.17 -35.59
N LEU A 16 -35.08 6.25 -35.04
CA LEU A 16 -35.12 5.96 -33.60
C LEU A 16 -33.92 5.14 -33.09
N PHE A 17 -33.23 4.39 -33.96
CA PHE A 17 -32.01 3.67 -33.57
C PHE A 17 -30.74 4.53 -33.55
N CYS A 18 -30.78 5.76 -34.07
CA CYS A 18 -29.66 6.71 -34.04
C CYS A 18 -29.67 7.68 -32.83
N LEU A 19 -30.71 7.64 -31.99
CA LEU A 19 -30.81 8.45 -30.78
C LEU A 19 -30.74 7.55 -29.54
N GLY A 20 -29.53 7.31 -29.05
CA GLY A 20 -29.36 6.83 -27.67
C GLY A 20 -28.46 5.63 -27.43
N LEU A 21 -27.45 5.37 -28.26
CA LEU A 21 -26.24 4.73 -27.74
C LEU A 21 -25.28 5.84 -27.32
N ARG A 22 -25.55 6.45 -26.16
CA ARG A 22 -24.42 6.89 -25.34
C ARG A 22 -23.64 5.62 -25.11
N ALA A 23 -22.48 5.49 -25.76
CA ALA A 23 -21.47 4.58 -25.27
C ALA A 23 -21.35 4.92 -23.79
N ALA A 24 -21.77 4.00 -22.92
CA ALA A 24 -21.28 4.02 -21.56
C ALA A 24 -19.78 3.90 -21.76
N GLY A 25 -19.08 5.04 -21.75
CA GLY A 25 -17.63 5.06 -21.79
C GLY A 25 -17.23 4.09 -20.71
N ALA A 26 -16.46 3.07 -21.09
CA ALA A 26 -15.93 2.13 -20.12
C ALA A 26 -15.33 2.99 -19.01
N VAL A 27 -15.97 3.02 -17.85
CA VAL A 27 -15.37 3.61 -16.67
C VAL A 27 -14.17 2.71 -16.45
N THR A 28 -13.00 3.17 -16.92
CA THR A 28 -11.75 2.55 -16.55
C THR A 28 -11.78 2.53 -15.04
N LEU A 29 -11.84 1.34 -14.44
CA LEU A 29 -11.89 1.16 -12.99
C LEU A 29 -10.82 2.02 -12.29
N ASP A 30 -9.70 2.29 -12.98
CA ASP A 30 -8.65 3.19 -12.54
C ASP A 30 -9.08 4.63 -12.27
N SER A 31 -9.98 5.25 -13.03
CA SER A 31 -10.11 6.73 -12.99
C SER A 31 -10.68 7.27 -11.67
N SER A 32 -11.56 6.53 -11.00
CA SER A 32 -12.10 6.89 -9.68
C SER A 32 -11.40 6.18 -8.51
N VAL A 33 -10.51 5.23 -8.80
CA VAL A 33 -9.83 4.39 -7.81
C VAL A 33 -8.38 4.83 -7.61
N ALA A 34 -7.74 5.38 -8.63
CA ALA A 34 -6.35 5.79 -8.55
C ALA A 34 -6.01 7.00 -9.44
N VAL A 35 -5.11 7.84 -8.93
CA VAL A 35 -4.39 8.83 -9.73
C VAL A 35 -3.00 8.27 -9.99
N THR A 36 -2.70 7.98 -11.25
CA THR A 36 -1.45 7.31 -11.68
C THR A 36 -0.69 8.08 -12.77
N ASP A 37 -1.28 9.12 -13.35
CA ASP A 37 -0.61 9.97 -14.34
C ASP A 37 0.61 10.69 -13.72
N PRO A 38 1.84 10.47 -14.22
CA PRO A 38 3.04 11.03 -13.61
C PRO A 38 3.07 12.56 -13.54
N ALA A 39 2.54 13.25 -14.55
CA ALA A 39 2.53 14.71 -14.57
C ALA A 39 1.57 15.27 -13.50
N THR A 40 0.39 14.65 -13.36
CA THR A 40 -0.60 15.00 -12.34
C THR A 40 -0.03 14.75 -10.94
N LEU A 41 0.66 13.63 -10.73
CA LEU A 41 1.29 13.29 -9.46
C LEU A 41 2.40 14.28 -9.06
N GLN A 42 3.25 14.69 -10.00
CA GLN A 42 4.26 15.75 -9.76
C GLN A 42 3.60 17.09 -9.42
N ALA A 43 2.49 17.43 -10.09
CA ALA A 43 1.73 18.64 -9.79
C ALA A 43 1.07 18.57 -8.39
N LEU A 44 0.52 17.42 -8.01
CA LEU A 44 -0.04 17.17 -6.68
C LEU A 44 1.01 17.25 -5.57
N GLU A 45 2.20 16.69 -5.81
CA GLU A 45 3.32 16.75 -4.87
C GLU A 45 3.76 18.21 -4.62
N ARG A 46 3.99 18.98 -5.70
CA ARG A 46 4.24 20.43 -5.62
C ARG A 46 3.08 21.20 -4.97
N GLY A 47 1.85 20.72 -5.16
CA GLY A 47 0.62 21.23 -4.55
C GLY A 47 0.43 20.86 -3.07
N GLY A 48 1.45 20.28 -2.44
CA GLY A 48 1.52 20.02 -1.02
C GLY A 48 1.22 18.59 -0.59
N LEU A 49 1.24 17.63 -1.51
CA LEU A 49 1.19 16.20 -1.21
C LEU A 49 2.57 15.54 -1.09
N SER A 50 3.66 16.31 -0.98
CA SER A 50 4.94 15.74 -0.56
C SER A 50 4.83 15.13 0.83
N ILE A 51 5.53 14.02 1.07
CA ILE A 51 5.42 13.27 2.33
C ILE A 51 5.84 14.11 3.54
N SER A 52 6.86 14.95 3.39
CA SER A 52 7.32 15.89 4.42
C SER A 52 6.24 16.91 4.80
N ARG A 53 5.46 17.40 3.82
CA ARG A 53 4.40 18.38 4.06
C ARG A 53 3.15 17.78 4.69
N LEU A 54 2.79 16.55 4.34
CA LEU A 54 1.65 15.85 4.94
C LEU A 54 1.93 15.39 6.38
N LEU A 55 3.13 14.88 6.62
CA LEU A 55 3.56 14.52 7.97
C LEU A 55 3.86 15.77 8.81
N GLY A 56 4.35 16.84 8.17
CA GLY A 56 4.90 18.02 8.84
C GLY A 56 4.08 18.56 10.02
N PRO A 57 2.77 18.84 9.88
CA PRO A 57 1.93 19.28 10.98
C PRO A 57 1.88 18.30 12.17
N ALA A 58 1.81 17.00 11.90
CA ALA A 58 1.86 15.96 12.93
C ALA A 58 3.25 15.81 13.58
N LEU A 59 4.29 16.21 12.85
CA LEU A 59 5.70 16.14 13.26
C LEU A 59 6.24 17.43 13.89
N GLY A 60 5.44 18.51 13.91
CA GLY A 60 5.89 19.83 14.35
C GLY A 60 6.86 20.51 13.36
N LEU A 61 6.90 20.07 12.10
CA LEU A 61 7.68 20.73 11.05
C LEU A 61 6.90 21.94 10.51
N THR A 62 7.55 23.10 10.49
CA THR A 62 6.96 24.37 10.02
C THR A 62 7.27 24.68 8.55
N ARG A 63 8.12 23.85 7.93
CA ARG A 63 8.52 23.99 6.52
C ARG A 63 8.80 22.62 5.92
N GLU A 64 8.81 22.58 4.60
CA GLU A 64 9.27 21.42 3.85
C GLU A 64 10.75 21.14 4.14
N VAL A 65 11.08 19.85 4.24
CA VAL A 65 12.41 19.34 4.53
C VAL A 65 12.76 18.24 3.52
N ASP A 66 14.05 18.08 3.27
CA ASP A 66 14.58 16.95 2.52
C ASP A 66 14.45 15.64 3.31
N ASN A 67 14.86 14.53 2.70
CA ASN A 67 14.73 13.21 3.29
C ASN A 67 15.58 13.05 4.58
N ARG A 68 16.76 13.68 4.64
CA ARG A 68 17.57 13.74 5.87
C ARG A 68 16.82 14.47 6.98
N GLY A 69 16.25 15.64 6.70
CA GLY A 69 15.45 16.40 7.65
C GLY A 69 14.21 15.62 8.10
N LEU A 70 13.52 14.95 7.16
CA LEU A 70 12.36 14.11 7.46
C LEU A 70 12.73 12.99 8.43
N PHE A 71 13.77 12.20 8.14
CA PHE A 71 14.19 11.09 9.01
C PHE A 71 15.00 11.52 10.24
N SER A 72 15.28 12.81 10.42
CA SER A 72 15.88 13.35 11.64
C SER A 72 14.87 13.56 12.78
N VAL A 73 13.57 13.63 12.46
CA VAL A 73 12.53 13.87 13.47
C VAL A 73 12.33 12.65 14.38
N PRO A 74 12.16 12.83 15.71
CA PRO A 74 11.97 11.71 16.65
C PRO A 74 10.80 10.79 16.30
N ALA A 75 9.72 11.34 15.77
CA ALA A 75 8.52 10.60 15.38
C ALA A 75 8.75 9.51 14.32
N LEU A 76 9.76 9.68 13.47
CA LEU A 76 10.16 8.71 12.44
C LEU A 76 11.38 7.88 12.84
N ALA A 77 11.94 8.07 14.05
CA ALA A 77 13.11 7.35 14.51
C ALA A 77 12.89 5.83 14.47
N THR A 78 11.75 5.33 14.95
CA THR A 78 11.41 3.90 14.88
C THR A 78 11.37 3.39 13.44
N VAL A 79 10.77 4.15 12.51
CA VAL A 79 10.73 3.75 11.09
C VAL A 79 12.15 3.65 10.53
N ARG A 80 12.95 4.71 10.70
CA ARG A 80 14.33 4.80 10.22
C ARG A 80 15.20 3.67 10.79
N ASP A 81 15.19 3.52 12.11
CA ASP A 81 16.12 2.64 12.83
C ASP A 81 15.76 1.18 12.61
N THR A 82 14.48 0.82 12.64
CA THR A 82 14.02 -0.53 12.29
C THR A 82 14.39 -0.88 10.84
N VAL A 83 14.15 0.00 9.88
CA VAL A 83 14.48 -0.28 8.47
C VAL A 83 15.99 -0.46 8.28
N LYS A 84 16.81 0.42 8.86
CA LYS A 84 18.27 0.28 8.83
C LYS A 84 18.74 -1.02 9.45
N GLN A 85 18.13 -1.43 10.57
CA GLN A 85 18.47 -2.68 11.24
C GLN A 85 18.11 -3.89 10.37
N GLN A 86 16.93 -3.91 9.74
CA GLN A 86 16.53 -5.01 8.84
C GLN A 86 17.48 -5.16 7.64
N ILE A 87 17.92 -4.04 7.05
CA ILE A 87 18.91 -4.05 5.98
C ILE A 87 20.27 -4.57 6.48
N ALA A 88 20.67 -4.21 7.70
CA ALA A 88 21.93 -4.64 8.30
C ALA A 88 21.92 -6.13 8.66
N ASP A 89 20.78 -6.65 9.10
CA ASP A 89 20.57 -8.06 9.45
C ASP A 89 20.56 -8.95 8.21
N GLU A 90 20.22 -8.42 7.03
CA GLU A 90 20.33 -9.15 5.77
C GLU A 90 21.82 -9.42 5.42
N PRO A 91 22.22 -10.63 4.97
CA PRO A 91 21.38 -11.78 4.65
C PRO A 91 21.13 -12.76 5.79
N LYS A 92 21.63 -12.50 7.01
CA LYS A 92 21.55 -13.46 8.13
C LYS A 92 20.13 -13.91 8.44
N THR A 93 19.15 -13.03 8.24
CA THR A 93 17.73 -13.28 8.52
C THR A 93 16.92 -13.73 7.29
N SER A 94 17.56 -13.95 6.15
CA SER A 94 16.88 -14.37 4.93
C SER A 94 16.10 -15.68 5.15
N PRO A 95 14.87 -15.80 4.62
CA PRO A 95 14.13 -17.05 4.60
C PRO A 95 14.73 -18.08 3.62
N ASP A 96 15.69 -17.69 2.79
CA ASP A 96 16.37 -18.56 1.85
C ASP A 96 17.73 -19.03 2.42
N PRO A 97 17.93 -20.34 2.65
CA PRO A 97 19.16 -20.86 3.26
C PRO A 97 20.45 -20.54 2.49
N TYR A 98 20.38 -20.42 1.16
CA TYR A 98 21.54 -20.06 0.35
C TYR A 98 21.94 -18.61 0.62
N VAL A 99 20.96 -17.71 0.66
CA VAL A 99 21.19 -16.28 0.96
C VAL A 99 21.66 -16.13 2.40
N ALA A 100 21.02 -16.80 3.35
CA ALA A 100 21.44 -16.81 4.75
C ALA A 100 22.91 -17.24 4.95
N ALA A 101 23.38 -18.25 4.18
CA ALA A 101 24.77 -18.68 4.22
C ALA A 101 25.76 -17.59 3.73
N MET A 102 25.32 -16.66 2.87
CA MET A 102 26.12 -15.53 2.41
C MET A 102 26.42 -14.51 3.53
N ALA A 103 25.81 -14.63 4.72
CA ALA A 103 26.13 -13.75 5.85
C ALA A 103 27.61 -13.84 6.29
N LYS A 104 28.29 -14.94 5.93
CA LYS A 104 29.73 -15.15 6.14
C LYS A 104 30.60 -14.51 5.05
N SER A 105 30.01 -14.05 3.95
CA SER A 105 30.71 -13.39 2.85
C SER A 105 31.11 -11.98 3.23
N LYS A 106 32.28 -11.54 2.74
CA LYS A 106 32.71 -10.14 2.84
C LYS A 106 32.14 -9.26 1.72
N ASP A 107 31.44 -9.85 0.76
CA ASP A 107 30.81 -9.12 -0.34
C ASP A 107 29.46 -8.53 0.10
N ALA A 108 29.42 -7.20 0.24
CA ALA A 108 28.22 -6.45 0.58
C ALA A 108 27.53 -5.83 -0.65
N SER A 109 28.05 -6.02 -1.87
CA SER A 109 27.55 -5.36 -3.09
C SER A 109 26.13 -5.75 -3.48
N GLN A 110 25.63 -6.87 -2.94
CA GLN A 110 24.31 -7.40 -3.23
C GLN A 110 23.21 -6.80 -2.34
N LYS A 111 23.58 -5.99 -1.34
CA LYS A 111 22.67 -5.43 -0.32
C LYS A 111 22.40 -3.96 -0.54
N PHE A 112 21.20 -3.54 -0.15
CA PHE A 112 20.94 -2.11 0.00
C PHE A 112 21.84 -1.51 1.08
N ASN A 113 22.36 -0.30 0.87
CA ASN A 113 23.17 0.37 1.87
C ASN A 113 22.26 1.15 2.84
N PRO A 114 22.21 0.80 4.14
CA PRO A 114 21.26 1.41 5.08
C PRO A 114 21.49 2.92 5.26
N LYS A 115 22.68 3.43 4.95
CA LYS A 115 22.99 4.87 5.02
C LYS A 115 22.19 5.71 4.02
N TYR A 116 21.71 5.11 2.92
CA TYR A 116 20.97 5.87 1.93
C TYR A 116 19.56 6.23 2.41
N ILE A 117 19.00 5.52 3.41
CA ILE A 117 17.62 5.75 3.90
C ILE A 117 17.39 7.19 4.35
N ASP A 118 18.38 7.84 4.95
CA ASP A 118 18.31 9.19 5.51
C ASP A 118 19.42 10.12 4.96
N ASP A 119 19.95 9.80 3.78
CA ASP A 119 20.90 10.66 3.08
C ASP A 119 20.18 11.87 2.43
N ASP A 120 20.88 12.99 2.27
CA ASP A 120 20.35 14.19 1.63
C ASP A 120 20.27 14.06 0.10
N GLY A 121 21.01 13.12 -0.49
CA GLY A 121 20.87 12.70 -1.88
C GLY A 121 19.69 11.76 -2.15
N SER A 122 18.88 11.44 -1.14
CA SER A 122 17.72 10.55 -1.26
C SER A 122 16.39 11.32 -1.24
N THR A 123 15.40 10.84 -2.00
CA THR A 123 14.06 11.46 -2.09
C THR A 123 12.95 10.41 -2.06
N LEU A 124 11.75 10.86 -1.76
CA LEU A 124 10.51 10.09 -1.75
C LEU A 124 9.49 10.81 -2.64
N ASP A 125 9.44 10.42 -3.91
CA ASP A 125 8.63 11.10 -4.92
C ASP A 125 7.22 10.47 -4.97
N LEU A 126 6.16 11.28 -5.08
CA LEU A 126 4.80 10.77 -5.17
C LEU A 126 4.59 10.06 -6.51
N THR A 127 4.19 8.79 -6.46
CA THR A 127 4.03 7.92 -7.64
C THR A 127 2.67 7.26 -7.78
N GLY A 128 1.77 7.48 -6.81
CA GLY A 128 0.39 7.09 -6.94
C GLY A 128 -0.46 7.58 -5.77
N VAL A 129 -1.73 7.86 -6.05
CA VAL A 129 -2.76 8.05 -5.02
C VAL A 129 -3.85 7.02 -5.26
N VAL A 130 -4.22 6.25 -4.25
CA VAL A 130 -5.20 5.16 -4.38
C VAL A 130 -6.32 5.33 -3.36
N ASN A 131 -7.54 5.28 -3.84
CA ASN A 131 -8.76 5.21 -3.06
C ASN A 131 -9.15 3.75 -2.82
N ARG A 132 -9.25 3.34 -1.56
CA ARG A 132 -9.62 1.99 -1.13
C ARG A 132 -10.87 2.04 -0.26
N MET A 133 -11.96 2.57 -0.81
CA MET A 133 -13.27 2.54 -0.14
C MET A 133 -13.78 1.12 0.11
N ASP A 134 -13.33 0.17 -0.70
CA ASP A 134 -13.59 -1.26 -0.52
C ASP A 134 -13.10 -1.78 0.84
N ARG A 135 -12.17 -1.08 1.51
CA ARG A 135 -11.71 -1.43 2.85
C ARG A 135 -12.65 -0.97 3.97
N GLY A 136 -13.77 -0.32 3.64
CA GLY A 136 -14.76 0.16 4.60
C GLY A 136 -15.34 -0.90 5.54
N TYR A 137 -15.31 -2.18 5.15
CA TYR A 137 -15.78 -3.29 5.99
C TYR A 137 -14.90 -3.54 7.22
N LEU A 138 -13.66 -3.07 7.20
CA LEU A 138 -12.76 -3.14 8.33
C LEU A 138 -13.22 -2.06 9.31
N GLY A 139 -13.82 -2.44 10.44
CA GLY A 139 -14.47 -1.51 11.40
C GLY A 139 -13.58 -0.39 11.98
N HIS A 140 -12.30 -0.32 11.61
CA HIS A 140 -11.38 0.78 11.94
C HIS A 140 -11.22 1.83 10.83
N THR A 141 -11.78 1.60 9.63
CA THR A 141 -11.82 2.52 8.47
C THR A 141 -13.27 2.74 8.03
N GLU A 142 -14.02 3.61 8.71
CA GLU A 142 -15.47 3.81 8.48
C GLU A 142 -15.90 4.02 7.01
N CYS A 143 -15.05 4.63 6.17
CA CYS A 143 -15.31 4.81 4.73
C CYS A 143 -14.17 4.27 3.85
N GLY A 144 -13.35 3.36 4.38
CA GLY A 144 -12.13 2.89 3.74
C GLY A 144 -10.93 3.81 3.95
N GLU A 145 -9.95 3.73 3.06
CA GLU A 145 -8.67 4.44 3.21
C GLU A 145 -8.18 5.07 1.91
N ILE A 146 -7.35 6.10 2.04
CA ILE A 146 -6.63 6.73 0.93
C ILE A 146 -5.14 6.46 1.12
N ARG A 147 -4.45 6.00 0.07
CA ARG A 147 -3.03 5.67 0.09
C ARG A 147 -2.27 6.61 -0.83
N LEU A 148 -1.25 7.29 -0.31
CA LEU A 148 -0.28 8.03 -1.12
C LEU A 148 1.00 7.21 -1.17
N ILE A 149 1.39 6.78 -2.36
CA ILE A 149 2.50 5.87 -2.60
C ILE A 149 3.70 6.70 -3.06
N TYR A 150 4.74 6.70 -2.25
CA TYR A 150 6.01 7.37 -2.55
C TYR A 150 7.03 6.35 -2.99
N ARG A 151 7.81 6.68 -4.02
CA ARG A 151 8.92 5.88 -4.50
C ARG A 151 10.23 6.49 -4.04
N PHE A 152 11.11 5.65 -3.52
CA PHE A 152 12.42 6.09 -3.11
C PHE A 152 13.39 6.16 -4.30
N HIS A 153 14.14 7.26 -4.36
CA HIS A 153 15.26 7.47 -5.27
C HIS A 153 16.45 7.94 -4.46
N TYR A 154 17.67 7.59 -4.91
CA TYR A 154 18.88 8.14 -4.31
C TYR A 154 19.91 8.49 -5.38
N SER A 155 20.73 9.49 -5.06
CA SER A 155 21.86 9.99 -5.84
C SER A 155 22.94 10.51 -4.89
N VAL A 156 23.67 9.56 -4.30
CA VAL A 156 24.57 9.76 -3.15
C VAL A 156 26.03 9.74 -3.60
N ALA A 157 26.84 10.63 -3.03
CA ALA A 157 28.29 10.60 -3.22
C ALA A 157 28.92 9.57 -2.28
N GLU A 158 29.51 8.51 -2.83
CA GLU A 158 30.27 7.57 -2.01
C GLU A 158 31.68 8.09 -1.73
N LYS A 159 32.11 7.89 -0.48
CA LYS A 159 33.48 8.20 -0.09
C LYS A 159 34.43 7.30 -0.89
N PRO A 160 35.55 7.85 -1.38
CA PRO A 160 36.50 7.10 -2.16
C PRO A 160 37.05 5.90 -1.37
N ALA A 161 36.94 4.70 -1.94
CA ALA A 161 37.76 3.58 -1.51
C ALA A 161 39.23 3.89 -1.83
N LYS A 162 40.17 3.52 -0.94
CA LYS A 162 41.60 3.89 -1.01
C LYS A 162 42.13 3.97 -2.46
N GLY A 163 42.49 5.18 -2.90
CA GLY A 163 43.10 5.45 -4.20
C GLY A 163 42.14 5.67 -5.39
N LYS A 164 40.82 5.64 -5.18
CA LYS A 164 39.81 5.93 -6.22
C LYS A 164 39.19 7.31 -6.03
N ALA A 165 38.67 7.91 -7.09
CA ALA A 165 37.89 9.14 -7.00
C ALA A 165 36.54 8.86 -6.31
N SER A 166 35.93 9.90 -5.71
CA SER A 166 34.54 9.79 -5.24
C SER A 166 33.62 9.52 -6.44
N GLN A 167 32.75 8.52 -6.29
CA GLN A 167 31.78 8.15 -7.31
C GLN A 167 30.38 8.49 -6.81
N ARG A 168 29.59 9.13 -7.67
CA ARG A 168 28.16 9.31 -7.42
C ARG A 168 27.42 8.05 -7.83
N ILE A 169 26.68 7.46 -6.90
CA ILE A 169 25.85 6.29 -7.13
C ILE A 169 24.40 6.73 -7.09
N SER A 170 23.65 6.39 -8.14
CA SER A 170 22.21 6.67 -8.20
C SER A 170 21.43 5.42 -8.60
N SER A 171 20.27 5.22 -7.95
CA SER A 171 19.33 4.17 -8.33
C SER A 171 17.91 4.52 -7.89
N ARG A 172 16.94 3.92 -8.59
CA ARG A 172 15.50 3.95 -8.28
C ARG A 172 15.03 2.56 -7.86
N LEU A 173 15.85 1.87 -7.06
CA LEU A 173 15.57 0.50 -6.59
C LEU A 173 14.09 0.36 -6.20
N PRO A 174 13.47 -0.82 -6.38
CA PRO A 174 12.07 -0.97 -6.06
C PRO A 174 11.90 -0.91 -4.53
N LEU A 175 11.63 0.31 -4.07
CA LEU A 175 11.34 0.68 -2.70
C LEU A 175 10.21 1.71 -2.76
N THR A 176 9.10 1.36 -2.14
CA THR A 176 7.93 2.22 -1.99
C THR A 176 7.55 2.35 -0.53
N MET A 177 7.15 3.55 -0.15
CA MET A 177 6.56 3.87 1.14
C MET A 177 5.17 4.42 0.90
N SER A 178 4.14 3.78 1.46
CA SER A 178 2.77 4.29 1.39
C SER A 178 2.41 4.99 2.69
N LEU A 179 1.93 6.23 2.62
CA LEU A 179 1.27 6.89 3.74
C LEU A 179 -0.24 6.67 3.60
N VAL A 180 -0.83 6.04 4.60
CA VAL A 180 -2.24 5.63 4.57
C VAL A 180 -3.06 6.49 5.52
N PHE A 181 -4.19 6.98 5.01
CA PHE A 181 -5.12 7.86 5.70
C PHE A 181 -6.49 7.20 5.79
N ASN A 182 -7.23 7.50 6.86
CA ASN A 182 -8.66 7.19 6.90
C ASN A 182 -9.37 8.07 5.86
N ALA A 183 -10.18 7.47 4.98
CA ALA A 183 -10.83 8.19 3.89
C ALA A 183 -11.87 9.21 4.40
N LYS A 184 -12.48 8.93 5.56
CA LYS A 184 -13.36 9.87 6.24
C LYS A 184 -12.55 10.77 7.18
N PRO A 185 -12.65 12.10 7.05
CA PRO A 185 -12.15 13.01 8.08
C PRO A 185 -12.81 12.67 9.42
N ARG A 186 -12.01 12.47 10.47
CA ARG A 186 -12.54 12.34 11.83
C ARG A 186 -12.74 13.72 12.43
N GLN A 187 -13.75 13.86 13.30
CA GLN A 187 -13.78 14.98 14.24
C GLN A 187 -12.48 14.93 15.03
N ALA A 188 -11.64 15.96 14.90
CA ALA A 188 -10.37 16.00 15.61
C ALA A 188 -10.62 15.85 17.11
N GLN A 189 -10.10 14.79 17.72
CA GLN A 189 -10.01 14.72 19.16
C GLN A 189 -9.14 15.90 19.57
N ALA A 190 -9.69 16.80 20.40
CA ALA A 190 -9.06 18.05 20.78
C ALA A 190 -7.75 17.81 21.54
N ARG A 191 -6.66 17.62 20.80
CA ARG A 191 -5.25 17.93 21.09
C ARG A 191 -4.40 17.55 19.87
N ALA A 192 -3.54 18.50 19.47
CA ALA A 192 -2.49 18.41 18.43
C ALA A 192 -2.86 18.73 16.96
N SER A 193 -3.32 19.96 16.69
CA SER A 193 -2.79 20.84 15.63
C SER A 193 -3.47 22.20 15.70
N LYS A 194 -2.73 23.30 15.46
CA LYS A 194 -3.31 24.67 15.35
C LYS A 194 -3.95 24.93 13.98
N ASP A 195 -3.78 24.02 13.03
CA ASP A 195 -4.35 24.11 11.68
C ASP A 195 -5.54 23.17 11.54
N LEU A 196 -6.59 23.40 12.34
CA LEU A 196 -7.83 22.62 12.30
C LEU A 196 -8.77 23.17 11.22
N PRO A 197 -9.02 22.46 10.10
CA PRO A 197 -10.22 22.69 9.33
C PRO A 197 -11.46 22.35 10.18
N SER A 198 -12.55 23.08 9.95
CA SER A 198 -13.87 22.79 10.51
C SER A 198 -14.23 21.33 10.21
N ALA A 199 -14.52 20.54 11.25
CA ALA A 199 -15.04 19.19 11.09
C ALA A 199 -16.35 19.27 10.31
N THR A 200 -16.29 18.92 9.03
CA THR A 200 -17.47 18.75 8.19
C THR A 200 -18.00 17.34 8.46
N ASP A 201 -19.31 17.23 8.69
CA ASP A 201 -20.00 15.95 8.85
C ASP A 201 -20.13 15.27 7.47
N VAL A 202 -19.00 14.84 6.91
CA VAL A 202 -18.92 14.26 5.56
C VAL A 202 -19.33 12.80 5.64
N SER A 203 -20.35 12.42 4.87
CA SER A 203 -20.78 11.03 4.78
C SER A 203 -19.84 10.20 3.89
N CYS A 204 -19.86 8.86 4.04
CA CYS A 204 -19.11 8.00 3.11
C CYS A 204 -19.59 8.17 1.66
N ALA A 205 -20.87 8.48 1.47
CA ALA A 205 -21.42 8.77 0.14
C ALA A 205 -20.76 10.01 -0.46
N ASP A 206 -20.55 11.07 0.34
CA ASP A 206 -19.88 12.30 -0.13
C ASP A 206 -18.42 12.03 -0.51
N VAL A 207 -17.70 11.23 0.28
CA VAL A 207 -16.33 10.78 -0.06
C VAL A 207 -16.35 10.05 -1.41
N ALA A 208 -17.27 9.11 -1.59
CA ALA A 208 -17.40 8.34 -2.82
C ALA A 208 -17.71 9.23 -4.03
N GLN A 209 -18.65 10.16 -3.89
CA GLN A 209 -19.04 11.06 -4.98
C GLN A 209 -17.88 11.94 -5.44
N ARG A 210 -17.03 12.41 -4.53
CA ARG A 210 -15.83 13.18 -4.90
C ARG A 210 -14.83 12.36 -5.73
N TRP A 211 -14.63 11.09 -5.37
CA TRP A 211 -13.77 10.18 -6.13
C TRP A 211 -14.37 9.78 -7.48
N LEU A 212 -15.69 9.55 -7.54
CA LEU A 212 -16.40 9.33 -8.81
C LEU A 212 -16.30 10.55 -9.73
N ALA A 213 -16.49 11.75 -9.18
CA ALA A 213 -16.34 13.00 -9.91
C ALA A 213 -14.90 13.18 -10.43
N ALA A 214 -13.89 12.82 -9.64
CA ALA A 214 -12.49 12.83 -10.08
C ALA A 214 -12.27 11.95 -11.31
N GLY A 215 -12.83 10.74 -11.31
CA GLY A 215 -12.71 9.82 -12.44
C GLY A 215 -13.46 10.24 -13.71
N GLN A 216 -14.26 11.30 -13.64
CA GLN A 216 -14.98 11.90 -14.77
C GLN A 216 -14.32 13.20 -15.26
N LYS A 217 -13.27 13.71 -14.59
CA LYS A 217 -12.58 14.93 -15.02
C LYS A 217 -11.64 14.61 -16.18
N ASP A 218 -11.88 15.27 -17.30
CA ASP A 218 -10.95 15.36 -18.41
C ASP A 218 -10.29 16.74 -18.38
N LEU A 219 -9.19 16.84 -17.63
CA LEU A 219 -8.44 18.07 -17.41
C LEU A 219 -6.95 17.83 -17.65
N PRO A 220 -6.21 18.83 -18.16
CA PRO A 220 -4.76 18.76 -18.21
C PRO A 220 -4.16 18.50 -16.82
N PRO A 221 -2.99 17.84 -16.72
CA PRO A 221 -2.43 17.37 -15.44
C PRO A 221 -2.38 18.40 -14.30
N ASP A 222 -1.88 19.62 -14.56
CA ASP A 222 -1.81 20.67 -13.54
C ASP A 222 -3.20 21.16 -13.10
N GLN A 223 -4.15 21.23 -14.03
CA GLN A 223 -5.54 21.63 -13.72
C GLN A 223 -6.28 20.53 -12.96
N LEU A 224 -6.04 19.26 -13.32
CA LEU A 224 -6.57 18.12 -12.59
C LEU A 224 -6.03 18.09 -11.16
N ALA A 225 -4.73 18.26 -10.98
CA ALA A 225 -4.11 18.33 -9.66
C ALA A 225 -4.67 19.48 -8.80
N ALA A 226 -4.83 20.67 -9.40
CA ALA A 226 -5.45 21.80 -8.72
C ALA A 226 -6.90 21.52 -8.32
N TRP A 227 -7.71 20.92 -9.21
CA TRP A 227 -9.09 20.55 -8.89
C TRP A 227 -9.17 19.46 -7.81
N LEU A 228 -8.33 18.43 -7.88
CA LEU A 228 -8.26 17.37 -6.87
C LEU A 228 -7.97 17.92 -5.46
N ARG A 229 -7.20 19.01 -5.36
CA ARG A 229 -6.84 19.70 -4.11
C ARG A 229 -7.80 20.82 -3.73
N SER A 230 -8.75 21.19 -4.58
CA SER A 230 -9.78 22.19 -4.29
C SER A 230 -10.79 21.69 -3.27
N ASP A 231 -11.64 22.57 -2.74
CA ASP A 231 -12.67 22.22 -1.75
C ASP A 231 -13.70 21.17 -2.24
N GLU A 232 -13.88 21.04 -3.57
CA GLU A 232 -14.71 20.03 -4.21
C GLU A 232 -13.99 18.68 -4.39
N GLY A 233 -12.66 18.70 -4.41
CA GLY A 233 -11.85 17.54 -4.72
C GLY A 233 -11.80 16.50 -3.59
N PRO A 234 -11.51 15.23 -3.91
CA PRO A 234 -11.35 14.18 -2.90
C PRO A 234 -10.07 14.32 -2.08
N LEU A 235 -9.10 15.12 -2.55
CA LEU A 235 -7.83 15.36 -1.88
C LEU A 235 -7.76 16.77 -1.29
N SER A 236 -8.87 17.44 -1.00
CA SER A 236 -8.83 18.77 -0.37
C SER A 236 -8.17 18.74 1.01
N GLY A 237 -7.75 19.89 1.55
CA GLY A 237 -7.21 19.96 2.92
C GLY A 237 -8.22 19.55 4.00
N ALA A 238 -9.51 19.72 3.74
CA ALA A 238 -10.58 19.23 4.61
C ALA A 238 -10.75 17.70 4.54
N MET A 239 -10.47 17.10 3.36
CA MET A 239 -10.62 15.66 3.11
C MET A 239 -9.37 14.83 3.40
N LEU A 240 -8.18 15.43 3.30
CA LEU A 240 -6.90 14.76 3.48
C LEU A 240 -5.93 15.65 4.26
N ASN A 241 -5.78 15.38 5.55
CA ASN A 241 -4.85 16.06 6.44
C ASN A 241 -4.21 15.11 7.47
N SER A 242 -3.28 15.66 8.26
CA SER A 242 -2.46 14.88 9.19
C SER A 242 -3.24 14.19 10.30
N SER A 243 -4.45 14.66 10.66
CA SER A 243 -5.29 14.01 11.68
C SER A 243 -5.84 12.65 11.23
N GLN A 244 -5.82 12.38 9.91
CA GLN A 244 -6.31 11.14 9.33
C GLN A 244 -5.20 10.11 9.13
N ILE A 245 -3.94 10.43 9.43
CA ILE A 245 -2.81 9.50 9.27
C ILE A 245 -3.07 8.26 10.12
N MET A 246 -3.00 7.09 9.47
CA MET A 246 -3.19 5.80 10.12
C MET A 246 -1.89 5.04 10.28
N ARG A 247 -1.10 4.96 9.20
CA ARG A 247 0.08 4.10 9.14
C ARG A 247 0.96 4.41 7.93
N LEU A 248 2.21 3.97 8.03
CA LEU A 248 3.15 3.82 6.93
C LEU A 248 3.27 2.35 6.56
N GLU A 249 3.26 2.04 5.26
CA GLU A 249 3.52 0.70 4.74
C GLU A 249 4.78 0.74 3.87
N LEU A 250 5.71 -0.18 4.11
CA LEU A 250 6.97 -0.29 3.40
C LEU A 250 6.98 -1.56 2.54
N ASN A 251 7.42 -1.42 1.29
CA ASN A 251 7.86 -2.52 0.45
C ASN A 251 9.22 -2.15 -0.13
N MET A 252 10.26 -2.90 0.22
CA MET A 252 11.65 -2.53 -0.08
C MET A 252 12.47 -3.73 -0.54
N GLN A 253 13.08 -3.64 -1.71
CA GLN A 253 14.14 -4.57 -2.10
C GLN A 253 15.38 -4.35 -1.20
N VAL A 254 15.66 -5.29 -0.31
CA VAL A 254 16.81 -5.23 0.63
C VAL A 254 18.04 -5.96 0.10
N LEU A 255 17.84 -6.96 -0.76
CA LEU A 255 18.91 -7.75 -1.37
C LEU A 255 18.56 -8.13 -2.80
N ARG A 256 19.56 -8.18 -3.68
CA ARG A 256 19.44 -8.71 -5.03
C ARG A 256 20.70 -9.45 -5.44
N LEU A 257 20.53 -10.67 -5.96
CA LEU A 257 21.55 -11.46 -6.66
C LEU A 257 21.22 -11.50 -8.15
N SER A 258 22.23 -11.26 -8.99
CA SER A 258 22.11 -11.42 -10.44
C SER A 258 21.96 -12.89 -10.84
N ALA A 259 21.49 -13.12 -12.07
CA ALA A 259 21.43 -14.44 -12.69
C ALA A 259 22.78 -15.16 -12.75
N SER A 260 23.89 -14.41 -12.79
CA SER A 260 25.25 -14.98 -12.78
C SER A 260 25.64 -15.58 -11.43
N THR A 261 25.14 -14.99 -10.34
CA THR A 261 25.37 -15.48 -8.97
C THR A 261 24.36 -16.56 -8.61
N ARG A 262 23.08 -16.33 -8.95
CA ARG A 262 21.99 -17.23 -8.66
C ARG A 262 21.16 -17.52 -9.92
N ARG A 263 21.33 -18.72 -10.47
CA ARG A 263 20.78 -19.07 -11.80
C ARG A 263 19.30 -19.43 -11.77
N ASP A 264 18.79 -19.95 -10.66
CA ASP A 264 17.38 -20.34 -10.55
C ASP A 264 16.46 -19.12 -10.70
N PHE A 265 15.41 -19.31 -11.50
CA PHE A 265 14.45 -18.26 -11.89
C PHE A 265 15.07 -16.98 -12.50
N GLY A 266 16.33 -17.00 -12.93
CA GLY A 266 16.97 -15.82 -13.52
C GLY A 266 17.45 -14.77 -12.51
N GLY A 267 17.65 -15.16 -11.25
CA GLY A 267 18.20 -14.30 -10.21
C GLY A 267 17.51 -14.48 -8.87
N HIS A 268 17.76 -13.53 -7.97
CA HIS A 268 17.12 -13.50 -6.66
C HIS A 268 16.99 -12.07 -6.16
N ALA A 269 15.88 -11.75 -5.52
CA ALA A 269 15.64 -10.48 -4.86
C ALA A 269 14.73 -10.71 -3.67
N GLU A 270 15.05 -10.05 -2.57
CA GLU A 270 14.27 -10.12 -1.34
C GLU A 270 13.64 -8.76 -1.05
N TYR A 271 12.32 -8.77 -0.85
CA TYR A 271 11.50 -7.61 -0.60
C TYR A 271 11.00 -7.64 0.83
N LEU A 272 11.52 -6.74 1.65
CA LEU A 272 11.06 -6.51 3.02
C LEU A 272 9.70 -5.78 2.98
N LEU A 273 8.73 -6.36 3.68
CA LEU A 273 7.40 -5.79 3.92
C LEU A 273 7.25 -5.47 5.40
N LYS A 274 6.87 -4.22 5.72
CA LYS A 274 6.58 -3.78 7.10
C LYS A 274 5.46 -2.76 7.16
N ILE A 275 4.78 -2.71 8.30
CA ILE A 275 3.77 -1.68 8.61
C ILE A 275 4.14 -0.99 9.92
N PHE A 276 4.04 0.33 9.93
CA PHE A 276 4.18 1.16 11.12
C PHE A 276 2.90 1.94 11.36
N LYS A 277 2.21 1.69 12.47
CA LYS A 277 0.98 2.43 12.81
C LYS A 277 1.34 3.76 13.47
N TRP A 278 0.52 4.77 13.21
CA TRP A 278 0.63 6.08 13.83
C TRP A 278 -0.06 6.08 15.20
N ASP A 279 0.62 6.60 16.22
CA ASP A 279 0.05 6.91 17.51
C ASP A 279 -0.08 8.44 17.66
N PRO A 280 -1.31 8.99 17.62
CA PRO A 280 -1.51 10.43 17.77
C PRO A 280 -1.23 10.94 19.20
N ALA A 281 -1.23 10.07 20.22
CA ALA A 281 -0.96 10.48 21.60
C ALA A 281 0.53 10.77 21.83
N THR A 282 1.41 10.02 21.15
CA THR A 282 2.86 10.19 21.22
C THR A 282 3.45 10.91 20.01
N SER A 283 2.62 11.22 19.01
CA SER A 283 3.03 11.74 17.70
C SER A 283 4.18 10.93 17.08
N SER A 284 4.07 9.60 17.10
CA SER A 284 5.13 8.73 16.61
C SER A 284 4.60 7.48 15.92
N PHE A 285 5.46 6.85 15.13
CA PHE A 285 5.18 5.57 14.48
C PHE A 285 5.73 4.40 15.30
N TYR A 286 4.99 3.28 15.35
CA TYR A 286 5.44 2.04 15.98
C TYR A 286 5.24 0.84 15.05
N GLU A 287 6.11 -0.18 15.18
CA GLU A 287 5.99 -1.43 14.40
C GLU A 287 4.69 -2.16 14.74
N ALA A 288 3.89 -2.42 13.70
CA ALA A 288 2.62 -3.12 13.82
C ALA A 288 2.65 -4.47 13.11
N LYS A 289 1.78 -5.38 13.56
CA LYS A 289 1.50 -6.61 12.84
C LYS A 289 0.77 -6.29 11.54
N MET A 290 1.06 -7.07 10.51
CA MET A 290 0.54 -6.83 9.17
C MET A 290 -0.74 -7.63 8.92
N GLU A 291 -1.79 -6.94 8.50
CA GLU A 291 -3.09 -7.55 8.20
C GLU A 291 -2.93 -8.74 7.25
N ASN A 292 -3.49 -9.88 7.65
CA ASN A 292 -3.49 -11.13 6.89
C ASN A 292 -2.11 -11.68 6.48
N GLN A 293 -1.02 -11.17 7.07
CA GLN A 293 0.32 -11.73 6.91
C GLN A 293 0.63 -12.72 8.03
N ILE A 294 0.47 -14.01 7.74
CA ILE A 294 0.69 -15.09 8.71
C ILE A 294 2.13 -15.09 9.20
N ASP A 295 2.31 -15.13 10.53
CA ASP A 295 3.55 -15.51 11.16
C ASP A 295 3.64 -17.03 11.21
N ARG A 296 4.32 -17.58 10.19
CA ARG A 296 4.47 -19.03 10.05
C ARG A 296 5.12 -19.67 11.27
N ALA A 297 6.14 -19.05 11.87
CA ALA A 297 6.83 -19.63 13.02
C ALA A 297 5.89 -19.69 14.23
N THR A 298 5.15 -18.60 14.48
CA THR A 298 4.14 -18.56 15.56
C THR A 298 3.04 -19.60 15.33
N VAL A 299 2.51 -19.73 14.11
CA VAL A 299 1.46 -20.73 13.81
C VAL A 299 1.99 -22.16 13.92
N LEU A 300 3.21 -22.45 13.45
CA LEU A 300 3.79 -23.80 13.54
C LEU A 300 4.03 -24.24 14.99
N ALA A 301 4.33 -23.30 15.89
CA ALA A 301 4.51 -23.59 17.32
C ALA A 301 3.19 -23.99 18.02
N ASP A 302 2.04 -23.55 17.50
CA ASP A 302 0.72 -23.88 18.04
C ASP A 302 -0.31 -24.04 16.90
N LYS A 303 -0.06 -25.05 16.05
CA LYS A 303 -0.97 -25.39 14.95
C LYS A 303 -2.40 -25.66 15.43
N PRO A 304 -2.64 -26.42 16.52
CA PRO A 304 -4.01 -26.71 16.95
C PRO A 304 -4.82 -25.46 17.27
N SER A 305 -4.22 -24.43 17.87
CA SER A 305 -4.89 -23.16 18.15
C SER A 305 -5.26 -22.40 16.87
N PHE A 306 -4.38 -22.40 15.86
CA PHE A 306 -4.67 -21.81 14.56
C PHE A 306 -5.78 -22.55 13.82
N THR A 307 -5.70 -23.88 13.74
CA THR A 307 -6.73 -24.73 13.13
C THR A 307 -8.09 -24.53 13.81
N LYS A 308 -8.13 -24.55 15.15
CA LYS A 308 -9.36 -24.35 15.92
C LYS A 308 -9.97 -22.97 15.67
N TRP A 309 -9.14 -21.93 15.56
CA TRP A 309 -9.62 -20.59 15.23
C TRP A 309 -10.14 -20.53 13.79
N LEU A 310 -9.37 -21.00 12.80
CA LEU A 310 -9.71 -20.90 11.39
C LEU A 310 -11.01 -21.65 11.05
N LEU A 311 -11.21 -22.83 11.65
CA LEU A 311 -12.29 -23.76 11.32
C LEU A 311 -13.57 -23.56 12.16
N THR A 312 -13.78 -22.36 12.71
CA THR A 312 -15.09 -22.00 13.29
C THR A 312 -16.10 -21.71 12.20
N ASP A 313 -17.39 -21.95 12.46
CA ASP A 313 -18.46 -21.66 11.48
C ASP A 313 -18.40 -20.20 10.98
N ARG A 314 -18.06 -19.26 11.86
CA ARG A 314 -17.90 -17.84 11.49
C ARG A 314 -16.71 -17.60 10.56
N ASN A 315 -15.56 -18.19 10.86
CA ASN A 315 -14.35 -17.97 10.05
C ASN A 315 -14.39 -18.74 8.73
N ILE A 316 -15.06 -19.89 8.67
CA ILE A 316 -15.37 -20.57 7.41
C ILE A 316 -16.26 -19.68 6.55
N TYR A 317 -17.34 -19.13 7.12
CA TYR A 317 -18.21 -18.19 6.41
C TYR A 317 -17.45 -16.96 5.91
N ASP A 318 -16.64 -16.32 6.76
CA ASP A 318 -15.88 -15.13 6.36
C ASP A 318 -14.78 -15.47 5.34
N LEU A 319 -14.16 -16.65 5.39
CA LEU A 319 -13.18 -17.10 4.40
C LEU A 319 -13.82 -17.34 3.04
N ASP A 320 -14.95 -18.06 3.01
CA ASP A 320 -15.74 -18.36 1.82
C ASP A 320 -16.17 -17.08 1.08
N HIS A 321 -16.48 -16.02 1.84
CA HIS A 321 -16.88 -14.73 1.28
C HIS A 321 -15.71 -13.74 1.09
N GLY A 322 -14.45 -14.16 1.25
CA GLY A 322 -13.27 -13.29 1.08
C GLY A 322 -13.16 -12.15 2.10
N ARG A 323 -13.75 -12.31 3.28
CA ARG A 323 -13.82 -11.30 4.37
C ARG A 323 -12.98 -11.66 5.59
N LEU A 324 -12.35 -12.83 5.62
CA LEU A 324 -11.58 -13.29 6.77
C LEU A 324 -10.45 -12.29 7.11
N VAL A 325 -10.44 -11.85 8.36
CA VAL A 325 -9.34 -11.11 8.97
C VAL A 325 -8.68 -12.02 9.98
N ILE A 326 -7.40 -12.34 9.75
CA ILE A 326 -6.64 -13.24 10.61
C ILE A 326 -6.42 -12.59 11.98
N ASP A 327 -6.67 -13.34 13.05
CA ASP A 327 -6.47 -12.89 14.42
C ASP A 327 -5.03 -12.40 14.61
N GLU A 328 -4.90 -11.22 15.21
CA GLU A 328 -3.63 -10.54 15.39
C GLU A 328 -2.59 -11.44 16.07
N LYS A 329 -2.96 -12.35 16.96
CA LYS A 329 -1.99 -13.26 17.60
C LYS A 329 -1.21 -14.13 16.61
N PHE A 330 -1.75 -14.41 15.42
CA PHE A 330 -1.12 -15.20 14.36
C PHE A 330 -0.37 -14.38 13.30
N LEU A 331 -0.36 -13.05 13.43
CA LEU A 331 0.19 -12.15 12.41
C LEU A 331 1.65 -11.76 12.67
N ALA A 332 2.41 -11.63 11.59
CA ALA A 332 3.81 -11.22 11.61
C ALA A 332 3.97 -9.69 11.63
N LYS A 333 5.05 -9.20 12.24
CA LYS A 333 5.48 -7.78 12.16
C LYS A 333 6.42 -7.49 10.99
N SER A 334 6.93 -8.53 10.33
CA SER A 334 7.85 -8.45 9.20
C SER A 334 7.57 -9.61 8.26
N ALA A 335 7.72 -9.38 6.96
CA ALA A 335 7.70 -10.44 5.97
C ALA A 335 8.73 -10.16 4.88
N VAL A 336 9.24 -11.22 4.27
CA VAL A 336 10.11 -11.14 3.11
C VAL A 336 9.43 -11.87 1.96
N SER A 337 9.24 -11.16 0.84
CA SER A 337 8.81 -11.78 -0.41
C SER A 337 10.01 -11.99 -1.32
N VAL A 338 10.14 -13.19 -1.86
CA VAL A 338 11.24 -13.57 -2.74
C VAL A 338 10.81 -13.51 -4.20
N ALA A 339 11.61 -12.85 -5.04
CA ALA A 339 11.41 -12.78 -6.47
C ALA A 339 12.71 -13.11 -7.22
N PRO A 340 12.64 -13.42 -8.53
CA PRO A 340 11.45 -13.80 -9.28
C PRO A 340 10.94 -15.20 -8.91
N GLY A 341 9.71 -15.53 -9.35
CA GLY A 341 9.09 -16.85 -9.19
C GLY A 341 7.81 -16.88 -8.34
N GLY A 342 7.53 -15.83 -7.56
CA GLY A 342 6.31 -15.72 -6.75
C GLY A 342 6.07 -16.98 -5.90
N LEU A 343 4.87 -17.55 -5.94
CA LEU A 343 4.51 -18.77 -5.20
C LEU A 343 5.29 -20.03 -5.62
N SER A 344 6.04 -20.02 -6.73
CA SER A 344 6.96 -21.11 -7.06
C SER A 344 8.16 -21.18 -6.12
N ARG A 345 8.44 -20.10 -5.37
CA ARG A 345 9.42 -20.06 -4.28
C ARG A 345 8.76 -20.59 -3.01
N SER A 346 9.34 -21.61 -2.39
CA SER A 346 8.84 -22.15 -1.13
C SER A 346 8.80 -21.09 -0.01
N GLN A 347 9.70 -20.10 -0.05
CA GLN A 347 9.75 -18.98 0.89
C GLN A 347 8.48 -18.11 0.85
N ASN A 348 7.77 -18.08 -0.27
CA ASN A 348 6.52 -17.33 -0.42
C ASN A 348 5.27 -18.16 -0.04
N ASN A 349 5.40 -19.47 0.17
CA ASN A 349 4.28 -20.37 0.49
C ASN A 349 4.03 -20.43 2.00
N ILE A 350 3.73 -19.29 2.61
CA ILE A 350 3.63 -19.14 4.06
C ILE A 350 2.51 -19.97 4.70
N ALA A 351 1.44 -20.27 3.97
CA ALA A 351 0.28 -21.03 4.45
C ALA A 351 0.41 -22.56 4.28
N TYR A 352 1.42 -23.03 3.54
CA TYR A 352 1.56 -24.45 3.22
C TYR A 352 1.75 -25.32 4.47
N GLY A 353 0.92 -26.34 4.65
CA GLY A 353 1.01 -27.29 5.76
C GLY A 353 0.70 -26.70 7.14
N LEU A 354 -0.02 -25.57 7.21
CA LEU A 354 -0.49 -25.00 8.48
C LEU A 354 -1.75 -25.68 9.02
N VAL A 355 -2.56 -26.29 8.13
CA VAL A 355 -3.80 -27.00 8.46
C VAL A 355 -3.84 -28.28 7.64
N ASP A 356 -4.31 -29.36 8.24
CA ASP A 356 -4.39 -30.68 7.60
C ASP A 356 -5.69 -30.84 6.81
N ASP A 357 -5.64 -31.49 5.65
CA ASP A 357 -6.79 -31.67 4.76
C ASP A 357 -7.96 -32.39 5.46
N ALA A 358 -7.65 -33.37 6.33
CA ALA A 358 -8.66 -34.10 7.10
C ALA A 358 -9.46 -33.20 8.06
N ASP A 359 -8.81 -32.20 8.66
CA ASP A 359 -9.48 -31.24 9.55
C ASP A 359 -10.38 -30.30 8.76
N ILE A 360 -9.90 -29.82 7.59
CA ILE A 360 -10.67 -28.99 6.67
C ILE A 360 -11.92 -29.73 6.19
N ASP A 361 -11.73 -30.95 5.67
CA ASP A 361 -12.80 -31.81 5.18
C ASP A 361 -13.86 -32.08 6.23
N LYS A 362 -13.43 -32.37 7.47
CA LYS A 362 -14.34 -32.58 8.58
C LYS A 362 -15.11 -31.29 8.90
N ALA A 363 -14.42 -30.16 9.03
CA ALA A 363 -15.04 -28.90 9.37
C ALA A 363 -16.05 -28.44 8.32
N LEU A 364 -15.75 -28.59 7.02
CA LEU A 364 -16.69 -28.24 5.94
C LEU A 364 -17.92 -29.16 5.94
N ARG A 365 -17.76 -30.47 6.16
CA ARG A 365 -18.91 -31.39 6.32
C ARG A 365 -19.78 -31.00 7.50
N ASP A 366 -19.17 -30.73 8.65
CA ASP A 366 -19.90 -30.30 9.86
C ASP A 366 -20.61 -28.95 9.63
N TYR A 367 -19.97 -28.02 8.90
CA TYR A 367 -20.53 -26.72 8.55
C TYR A 367 -21.80 -26.85 7.70
N VAL A 368 -21.77 -27.68 6.65
CA VAL A 368 -22.92 -27.95 5.78
C VAL A 368 -24.01 -28.75 6.50
N ALA A 369 -23.64 -29.73 7.34
CA ALA A 369 -24.59 -30.53 8.12
C ALA A 369 -25.44 -29.70 9.09
N LYS A 370 -24.93 -28.54 9.54
CA LYS A 370 -25.68 -27.56 10.34
C LYS A 370 -26.63 -26.68 9.52
N GLY A 371 -26.73 -26.90 8.21
CA GLY A 371 -27.60 -26.14 7.30
C GLY A 371 -26.99 -24.87 6.72
N ASN A 372 -25.67 -24.65 6.90
CA ASN A 372 -24.99 -23.54 6.23
C ASN A 372 -24.72 -23.85 4.76
N THR A 373 -24.52 -22.81 3.96
CA THR A 373 -24.18 -22.91 2.53
C THR A 373 -22.80 -22.31 2.28
N LEU A 374 -22.07 -22.89 1.32
CA LEU A 374 -20.83 -22.34 0.77
C LEU A 374 -21.16 -21.66 -0.57
N SER A 375 -20.45 -20.59 -0.89
CA SER A 375 -20.75 -19.68 -2.01
C SER A 375 -20.34 -20.21 -3.38
#